data_AF-A0AAD3N0X0-F1
#
_entry.id   AF-A0AAD3N0X0-F1
#
_cell.length_a   1.000
_cell.length_b   1.000
_cell.length_c   1.000
_cell.angle_alpha   90.00
_cell.angle_beta   90.00
_cell.angle_gamma   90.00
#
_symmetry.space_group_name_H-M   'P 1'
#
loop_
_entity.id
_entity.type
_entity.pdbx_description
1 polymer ?
#
loop_
_entity_poly.entity_id
_entity_poly.type
_entity_poly.pdbx_seq_one_letter_code
_entity_poly.pdbx_strand_id
1 'polypeptide(L)'
;MVSQNSVPNNLDGNKTVERRPSKVGVSRESSSVDFSKVDMNFMKKIPPGAEASNVLVGEVDFLEKPIIAFVRLSPAVLITGLTEVPVPTRFLFLLLGPHGKGPQYHEIGRSMATLMTDEIFHDVAYKAKDRTDLLSGIDEFLDQVTVLPPGEWDPTIRIEPPKNVPSQMKRKRPPHPNGTASPAGELEKDDDHHAGPELQRTGK
;
A
#
# COMPACT_ATOMS: atom_id res chain seq x y z
N MET A 1 -21.55 93.38 -19.05
CA MET A 1 -20.62 94.22 -18.25
C MET A 1 -19.28 93.49 -18.21
N VAL A 2 -18.21 94.14 -18.73
CA VAL A 2 -16.82 94.26 -18.19
C VAL A 2 -16.22 93.00 -17.51
N SER A 3 -15.03 92.43 -17.79
CA SER A 3 -13.85 92.76 -18.60
C SER A 3 -12.89 91.55 -18.71
N GLN A 4 -12.06 91.58 -19.77
CA GLN A 4 -10.61 91.30 -19.93
C GLN A 4 -9.87 90.06 -19.37
N ASN A 5 -9.12 89.43 -20.31
CA ASN A 5 -7.72 88.91 -20.31
C ASN A 5 -7.34 87.82 -19.27
N SER A 6 -6.58 86.76 -19.56
CA SER A 6 -5.25 86.68 -20.21
C SER A 6 -4.84 85.20 -20.38
N VAL A 7 -3.96 84.88 -21.34
CA VAL A 7 -3.13 83.65 -21.43
C VAL A 7 -1.66 84.01 -21.13
N PRO A 8 -0.66 83.10 -20.99
CA PRO A 8 -0.62 81.64 -20.72
C PRO A 8 0.41 81.26 -19.59
N ASN A 9 0.59 79.98 -19.20
CA ASN A 9 1.89 79.26 -19.17
C ASN A 9 1.83 77.83 -18.52
N ASN A 10 2.36 76.86 -19.28
CA ASN A 10 3.20 75.68 -18.98
C ASN A 10 3.28 75.05 -17.55
N LEU A 11 3.10 73.72 -17.45
CA LEU A 11 4.15 72.71 -17.15
C LEU A 11 3.58 71.31 -16.81
N ASP A 12 4.12 70.31 -17.52
CA ASP A 12 4.23 68.85 -17.31
C ASP A 12 3.32 68.07 -16.36
N GLY A 13 2.70 67.03 -16.91
CA GLY A 13 1.97 65.98 -16.18
C GLY A 13 1.73 64.74 -17.05
N ASN A 14 2.80 64.00 -17.32
CA ASN A 14 2.81 62.74 -18.05
C ASN A 14 1.88 61.68 -17.43
N LYS A 15 0.86 61.20 -18.16
CA LYS A 15 0.23 59.87 -17.97
C LYS A 15 -0.45 59.40 -19.26
N THR A 16 0.23 58.49 -19.94
CA THR A 16 -0.24 57.67 -21.07
C THR A 16 -1.45 56.80 -20.67
N VAL A 17 -2.53 56.90 -21.44
CA VAL A 17 -3.75 56.08 -21.33
C VAL A 17 -3.54 54.74 -22.02
N GLU A 18 -3.82 53.67 -21.28
CA GLU A 18 -3.64 52.28 -21.64
C GLU A 18 -4.71 51.80 -22.63
N ARG A 19 -4.26 51.19 -23.75
CA ARG A 19 -5.09 50.49 -24.73
C ARG A 19 -5.41 49.08 -24.24
N ARG A 20 -6.69 48.69 -24.29
CA ARG A 20 -7.11 47.28 -24.17
C ARG A 20 -6.51 46.44 -25.30
N PRO A 21 -6.13 45.19 -25.00
CA PRO A 21 -6.68 44.10 -25.80
C PRO A 21 -7.18 42.93 -24.94
N SER A 22 -8.28 42.37 -25.42
CA SER A 22 -8.92 41.11 -25.02
C SER A 22 -7.93 39.94 -24.97
N LYS A 23 -7.81 39.28 -23.81
CA LYS A 23 -7.10 38.01 -23.66
C LYS A 23 -8.11 36.94 -23.25
N VAL A 24 -8.40 36.04 -24.19
CA VAL A 24 -9.06 34.76 -23.94
C VAL A 24 -8.19 33.99 -22.95
N GLY A 25 -8.66 33.87 -21.71
CA GLY A 25 -8.03 33.07 -20.68
C GLY A 25 -8.29 31.59 -20.99
N VAL A 26 -7.28 30.90 -21.51
CA VAL A 26 -7.22 29.45 -21.43
C VAL A 26 -7.08 29.12 -19.94
N SER A 27 -8.19 28.73 -19.32
CA SER A 27 -8.19 28.18 -17.98
C SER A 27 -7.31 26.93 -18.02
N ARG A 28 -6.08 27.04 -17.48
CA ARG A 28 -5.34 25.87 -17.04
C ARG A 28 -6.17 25.28 -15.92
N GLU A 29 -6.91 24.23 -16.25
CA GLU A 29 -7.56 23.35 -15.27
C GLU A 29 -6.45 22.68 -14.46
N SER A 30 -5.93 23.42 -13.47
CA SER A 30 -5.33 22.81 -12.30
C SER A 30 -6.50 22.12 -11.60
N SER A 31 -6.56 20.81 -11.73
CA SER A 31 -7.45 19.97 -10.94
C SER A 31 -7.01 20.06 -9.47
N SER A 32 -7.29 21.20 -8.84
CA SER A 32 -7.17 21.36 -7.40
C SER A 32 -8.24 20.47 -6.79
N VAL A 33 -7.79 19.30 -6.34
CA VAL A 33 -8.60 18.37 -5.56
C VAL A 33 -9.17 19.09 -4.34
N ASP A 34 -10.49 19.12 -4.24
CA ASP A 34 -11.21 19.74 -3.12
C ASP A 34 -11.21 18.79 -1.92
N PHE A 35 -10.24 18.99 -1.02
CA PHE A 35 -10.08 18.18 0.19
C PHE A 35 -11.14 18.41 1.27
N SER A 36 -12.11 19.30 1.05
CA SER A 36 -13.17 19.59 2.02
C SER A 36 -14.14 18.42 2.24
N LYS A 37 -14.13 17.40 1.37
CA LYS A 37 -15.00 16.22 1.43
C LYS A 37 -14.34 14.95 1.97
N VAL A 38 -13.06 15.00 2.34
CA VAL A 38 -12.34 13.82 2.87
C VAL A 38 -12.75 13.63 4.33
N ASP A 39 -13.12 12.40 4.72
CA ASP A 39 -13.45 12.10 6.12
C ASP A 39 -12.22 12.35 7.02
N MET A 40 -12.28 13.46 7.76
CA MET A 40 -11.21 13.92 8.65
C MET A 40 -10.96 12.96 9.82
N ASN A 41 -11.90 12.08 10.15
CA ASN A 41 -11.71 11.08 11.20
C ASN A 41 -10.85 9.91 10.72
N PHE A 42 -10.96 9.57 9.43
CA PHE A 42 -10.11 8.55 8.81
C PHE A 42 -8.68 9.06 8.60
N MET A 43 -8.53 10.30 8.12
CA MET A 43 -7.22 10.95 7.92
C MET A 43 -6.35 11.00 9.17
N LYS A 44 -6.94 11.18 10.36
CA LYS A 44 -6.20 11.21 11.63
C LYS A 44 -5.56 9.86 12.00
N LYS A 45 -6.00 8.76 11.41
CA LYS A 45 -5.44 7.41 11.64
C LYS A 45 -4.27 7.09 10.71
N ILE A 46 -4.05 7.91 9.68
CA ILE A 46 -3.00 7.68 8.70
C ILE A 46 -1.68 8.24 9.23
N PRO A 47 -0.63 7.41 9.36
CA PRO A 47 0.67 7.89 9.82
C PRO A 47 1.26 8.96 8.88
N PRO A 48 1.99 9.96 9.41
CA PRO A 48 2.74 10.88 8.57
C PRO A 48 3.73 10.13 7.68
N GLY A 49 3.77 10.50 6.39
CA GLY A 49 4.64 9.84 5.41
C GLY A 49 4.13 8.48 4.91
N ALA A 50 2.90 8.09 5.25
CA ALA A 50 2.28 6.92 4.66
C ALA A 50 2.23 7.02 3.13
N GLU A 51 2.40 5.87 2.47
CA GLU A 51 2.24 5.69 1.04
C GLU A 51 1.13 4.66 0.80
N ALA A 52 0.43 4.76 -0.33
CA ALA A 52 -0.68 3.89 -0.66
C ALA A 52 -0.24 2.67 -1.49
N SER A 53 -0.90 1.54 -1.26
CA SER A 53 -0.86 0.36 -2.11
C SER A 53 -2.25 0.16 -2.72
N ASN A 54 -2.36 0.26 -4.04
CA ASN A 54 -3.63 0.13 -4.75
C ASN A 54 -3.78 -1.28 -5.30
N VAL A 55 -4.86 -1.96 -4.92
CA VAL A 55 -5.21 -3.30 -5.43
C VAL A 55 -6.42 -3.16 -6.34
N LEU A 56 -6.20 -3.30 -7.65
CA LEU A 56 -7.22 -3.13 -8.68
C LEU A 56 -7.48 -4.47 -9.35
N VAL A 57 -8.67 -5.02 -9.11
CA VAL A 57 -9.08 -6.31 -9.66
C VAL A 57 -10.38 -6.15 -10.45
N GLY A 58 -10.53 -6.86 -11.56
CA GLY A 58 -11.72 -6.70 -12.39
C GLY A 58 -11.85 -7.72 -13.52
N GLU A 59 -13.05 -7.77 -14.07
CA GLU A 59 -13.36 -8.53 -15.27
C GLU A 59 -13.45 -7.60 -16.47
N VAL A 60 -12.99 -8.09 -17.62
CA VAL A 60 -13.14 -7.44 -18.92
C VAL A 60 -13.49 -8.49 -19.97
N ASP A 61 -14.31 -8.11 -20.94
CA ASP A 61 -14.90 -9.02 -21.95
C ASP A 61 -13.93 -9.41 -23.07
N PHE A 62 -12.91 -8.61 -23.33
CA PHE A 62 -11.95 -8.82 -24.42
C PHE A 62 -10.72 -9.66 -24.04
N LEU A 63 -10.51 -9.98 -22.76
CA LEU A 63 -9.38 -10.80 -22.34
C LEU A 63 -9.70 -12.29 -22.40
N GLU A 64 -8.90 -13.07 -23.11
CA GLU A 64 -9.00 -14.54 -23.11
C GLU A 64 -8.33 -15.18 -21.89
N LYS A 65 -7.35 -14.49 -21.28
CA LYS A 65 -6.56 -14.96 -20.14
C LYS A 65 -6.36 -13.84 -19.12
N PRO A 66 -6.22 -14.16 -17.82
CA PRO A 66 -5.92 -13.16 -16.81
C PRO A 66 -4.55 -12.50 -17.06
N ILE A 67 -4.47 -11.20 -16.80
CA ILE A 67 -3.24 -10.40 -16.79
C ILE A 67 -3.02 -9.94 -15.37
N ILE A 68 -1.79 -10.16 -14.88
CA ILE A 68 -1.37 -9.76 -13.55
C ILE A 68 -0.17 -8.83 -13.68
N ALA A 69 -0.18 -7.73 -12.92
CA ALA A 69 0.99 -6.86 -12.77
C ALA A 69 1.16 -6.46 -11.31
N PHE A 70 2.41 -6.45 -10.86
CA PHE A 70 2.82 -5.84 -9.60
C PHE A 70 3.81 -4.72 -9.94
N VAL A 71 3.50 -3.50 -9.51
CA VAL A 71 4.22 -2.29 -9.87
C VAL A 71 4.67 -1.58 -8.60
N ARG A 72 5.97 -1.27 -8.50
CA ARG A 72 6.51 -0.33 -7.53
C ARG A 72 6.97 0.93 -8.24
N LEU A 73 6.33 2.06 -7.95
CA LEU A 73 6.73 3.36 -8.49
C LEU A 73 8.06 3.82 -7.86
N SER A 74 8.92 4.48 -8.64
CA SER A 74 10.24 4.93 -8.19
C SER A 74 10.17 6.15 -7.25
N PRO A 75 9.45 7.22 -7.59
CA PRO A 75 8.83 8.09 -6.59
C PRO A 75 7.39 7.63 -6.33
N ALA A 76 6.92 7.76 -5.08
CA ALA A 76 5.50 7.66 -4.83
C ALA A 76 4.79 8.88 -5.44
N VAL A 77 3.63 8.66 -6.07
CA VAL A 77 2.93 9.70 -6.83
C VAL A 77 1.51 9.81 -6.34
N LEU A 78 1.05 11.03 -6.08
CA LEU A 78 -0.37 11.28 -5.82
C LEU A 78 -1.15 11.16 -7.12
N ILE A 79 -1.90 10.06 -7.27
CA ILE A 79 -2.75 9.82 -8.44
C ILE A 79 -4.17 10.28 -8.08
N THR A 80 -4.59 11.41 -8.66
CA THR A 80 -5.90 12.01 -8.38
C THR A 80 -7.03 11.04 -8.69
N GLY A 81 -7.94 10.83 -7.73
CA GLY A 81 -9.12 9.99 -7.88
C GLY A 81 -8.87 8.48 -7.75
N LEU A 82 -7.62 8.05 -7.54
CA LEU A 82 -7.31 6.64 -7.34
C LEU A 82 -7.49 6.18 -5.89
N THR A 83 -7.21 7.07 -4.93
CA THR A 83 -7.34 6.81 -3.49
C THR A 83 -8.40 7.73 -2.89
N GLU A 84 -9.14 7.22 -1.90
CA GLU A 84 -10.16 7.99 -1.18
C GLU A 84 -9.54 9.15 -0.38
N VAL A 85 -8.27 9.00 0.00
CA VAL A 85 -7.47 9.97 0.74
C VAL A 85 -6.26 10.43 -0.08
N PRO A 86 -5.73 11.65 0.14
CA PRO A 86 -4.56 12.16 -0.58
C PRO A 86 -3.23 11.56 -0.11
N VAL A 87 -3.09 10.25 -0.30
CA VAL A 87 -1.88 9.51 0.04
C VAL A 87 -1.18 9.13 -1.27
N PRO A 88 0.13 9.42 -1.43
CA PRO A 88 0.84 9.10 -2.66
C PRO A 88 0.94 7.59 -2.84
N THR A 89 0.59 7.10 -4.02
CA THR A 89 0.69 5.68 -4.39
C THR A 89 2.15 5.29 -4.57
N ARG A 90 2.56 4.21 -3.90
CA ARG A 90 3.86 3.55 -4.12
C ARG A 90 3.70 2.24 -4.89
N PHE A 91 2.69 1.45 -4.57
CA PHE A 91 2.47 0.13 -5.15
C PHE A 91 1.15 0.04 -5.88
N LEU A 92 1.13 -0.71 -6.98
CA LEU A 92 -0.09 -1.12 -7.65
C LEU A 92 -0.06 -2.63 -7.90
N PHE A 93 -1.13 -3.30 -7.53
CA PHE A 93 -1.44 -4.65 -7.98
C PHE A 93 -2.61 -4.58 -8.95
N LEU A 94 -2.44 -5.15 -10.14
CA LEU A 94 -3.45 -5.22 -11.19
C LEU A 94 -3.75 -6.69 -11.46
N LEU A 95 -5.04 -7.06 -11.43
CA LEU A 95 -5.52 -8.35 -11.90
C LEU A 95 -6.78 -8.12 -12.75
N LEU A 96 -6.64 -8.26 -14.06
CA LEU A 96 -7.75 -8.20 -15.00
C LEU A 96 -7.89 -9.54 -15.70
N GLY A 97 -9.10 -10.00 -15.95
CA GLY A 97 -9.30 -11.25 -16.69
C GLY A 97 -10.70 -11.42 -17.27
N PRO A 98 -10.96 -12.55 -17.94
CA PRO A 98 -12.27 -12.84 -18.53
C PRO A 98 -13.39 -12.86 -17.49
N HIS A 99 -14.61 -12.65 -17.98
CA HIS A 99 -15.83 -12.82 -17.18
C HIS A 99 -15.99 -14.24 -16.62
N GLY A 100 -16.71 -14.32 -15.49
CA GLY A 100 -17.02 -15.57 -14.79
C GLY A 100 -16.04 -15.93 -13.67
N LYS A 101 -15.09 -15.04 -13.35
CA LYS A 101 -14.06 -15.23 -12.32
C LYS A 101 -13.99 -14.08 -11.30
N GLY A 102 -14.90 -13.13 -11.34
CA GLY A 102 -14.95 -11.95 -10.48
C GLY A 102 -14.80 -12.25 -9.00
N PRO A 103 -15.56 -13.21 -8.41
CA PRO A 103 -15.38 -13.59 -7.01
C PRO A 103 -13.96 -14.11 -6.70
N GLN A 104 -13.36 -14.88 -7.62
CA GLN A 104 -11.99 -15.38 -7.45
C GLN A 104 -10.96 -14.24 -7.52
N TYR A 105 -11.15 -13.29 -8.43
CA TYR A 105 -10.30 -12.10 -8.53
C TYR A 105 -10.42 -11.20 -7.30
N HIS A 106 -11.62 -11.08 -6.74
CA HIS A 106 -11.86 -10.37 -5.49
C HIS A 106 -11.08 -10.99 -4.34
N GLU A 107 -11.15 -12.32 -4.18
CA GLU A 107 -10.39 -13.02 -3.14
C GLU A 107 -8.88 -12.91 -3.34
N ILE A 108 -8.38 -13.00 -4.59
CA ILE A 108 -6.96 -12.75 -4.88
C ILE A 108 -6.56 -11.31 -4.49
N GLY A 109 -7.40 -10.33 -4.81
CA GLY A 109 -7.19 -8.94 -4.42
C GLY A 109 -7.13 -8.78 -2.90
N ARG A 110 -8.06 -9.41 -2.17
CA ARG A 110 -8.05 -9.42 -0.69
C ARG A 110 -6.78 -10.06 -0.15
N SER A 111 -6.34 -11.20 -0.69
CA SER A 111 -5.10 -11.86 -0.31
C SER A 111 -3.89 -10.93 -0.52
N MET A 112 -3.81 -10.25 -1.66
CA MET A 112 -2.73 -9.31 -1.95
C MET A 112 -2.74 -8.11 -1.02
N ALA A 113 -3.92 -7.55 -0.73
CA ALA A 113 -4.05 -6.43 0.20
C ALA A 113 -3.59 -6.83 1.60
N THR A 114 -4.00 -8.01 2.09
CA THR A 114 -3.55 -8.53 3.39
C THR A 114 -2.04 -8.79 3.40
N LEU A 115 -1.50 -9.39 2.34
CA LEU A 115 -0.06 -9.64 2.23
C LEU A 115 0.76 -8.34 2.33
N MET A 116 0.29 -7.26 1.71
CA MET A 116 0.94 -5.94 1.79
C MET A 116 0.90 -5.31 3.20
N THR A 117 0.09 -5.85 4.12
CA THR A 117 0.07 -5.41 5.54
C THR A 117 1.07 -6.15 6.42
N ASP A 118 1.65 -7.26 5.96
CA ASP A 118 2.73 -7.92 6.69
C ASP A 118 4.01 -7.08 6.61
N GLU A 119 4.60 -6.80 7.77
CA GLU A 119 5.78 -5.94 7.87
C GLU A 119 6.99 -6.48 7.10
N ILE A 120 7.18 -7.81 7.06
CA ILE A 120 8.30 -8.43 6.36
C ILE A 120 8.09 -8.32 4.85
N PHE A 121 6.92 -8.74 4.38
CA PHE A 121 6.62 -8.72 2.95
C PHE A 121 6.63 -7.29 2.41
N HIS A 122 6.10 -6.33 3.16
CA HIS A 122 6.19 -4.92 2.85
C HIS A 122 7.66 -4.47 2.67
N ASP A 123 8.54 -4.84 3.60
CA ASP A 123 9.97 -4.57 3.51
C ASP A 123 10.64 -5.21 2.28
N VAL A 124 10.29 -6.46 1.98
CA VAL A 124 10.72 -7.16 0.76
C VAL A 124 10.24 -6.41 -0.47
N ALA A 125 8.97 -6.01 -0.53
CA ALA A 125 8.40 -5.29 -1.66
C ALA A 125 9.10 -3.96 -1.94
N TYR A 126 9.56 -3.23 -0.91
CA TYR A 126 10.36 -2.01 -1.09
C TYR A 126 11.80 -2.26 -1.57
N LYS A 127 12.39 -3.40 -1.22
CA LYS A 127 13.80 -3.72 -1.50
C LYS A 127 14.00 -4.61 -2.73
N ALA A 128 12.93 -5.29 -3.17
CA ALA A 128 12.95 -6.24 -4.28
C ALA A 128 13.56 -5.61 -5.54
N LYS A 129 14.43 -6.36 -6.21
CA LYS A 129 15.08 -5.99 -7.46
C LYS A 129 14.48 -6.72 -8.65
N ASP A 130 13.95 -7.90 -8.41
CA ASP A 130 13.29 -8.72 -9.41
C ASP A 130 12.10 -9.49 -8.84
N ARG A 131 11.47 -10.31 -9.69
CA ARG A 131 10.30 -11.12 -9.33
C ARG A 131 10.63 -12.19 -8.28
N THR A 132 11.85 -12.70 -8.27
CA THR A 132 12.25 -13.80 -7.38
C THR A 132 12.20 -13.35 -5.93
N ASP A 133 12.65 -12.12 -5.64
CA ASP A 133 12.58 -11.55 -4.29
C ASP A 133 11.14 -11.51 -3.77
N LEU A 134 10.18 -11.12 -4.62
CA LEU A 134 8.75 -11.06 -4.25
C LEU A 134 8.19 -12.46 -4.00
N LEU A 135 8.55 -13.45 -4.83
CA LEU A 135 8.10 -14.83 -4.65
C LEU A 135 8.63 -15.41 -3.34
N SER A 136 9.91 -15.18 -3.01
CA SER A 136 10.48 -15.61 -1.74
C SER A 136 9.79 -14.93 -0.54
N GLY A 137 9.40 -13.66 -0.65
CA GLY A 137 8.61 -12.99 0.38
C GLY A 137 7.21 -13.59 0.55
N ILE A 138 6.57 -14.02 -0.53
CA ILE A 138 5.28 -14.73 -0.48
C ILE A 138 5.45 -16.07 0.24
N ASP A 139 6.46 -16.85 -0.12
CA ASP A 139 6.73 -18.16 0.49
C ASP A 139 7.00 -18.02 2.00
N GLU A 140 7.82 -17.04 2.41
CA GLU A 140 8.09 -16.77 3.83
C GLU A 140 6.81 -16.40 4.61
N PHE A 141 5.93 -15.60 4.00
CA PHE A 141 4.64 -15.28 4.59
C PHE A 141 3.78 -16.53 4.78
N LEU A 142 3.68 -17.36 3.74
CA LEU A 142 2.86 -18.59 3.74
C LEU A 142 3.34 -19.62 4.77
N ASP A 143 4.65 -19.71 5.02
CA ASP A 143 5.22 -20.61 6.04
C ASP A 143 4.84 -20.22 7.48
N GLN A 144 4.41 -18.97 7.70
CA GLN A 144 4.15 -18.43 9.03
C GLN A 144 2.67 -18.17 9.31
N VAL A 145 1.82 -18.11 8.27
CA VAL A 145 0.39 -17.95 8.49
C VAL A 145 -0.20 -19.19 9.15
N THR A 146 -1.05 -18.97 10.15
CA THR A 146 -1.86 -20.04 10.73
C THR A 146 -3.15 -20.16 9.93
N VAL A 147 -3.43 -21.34 9.41
CA VAL A 147 -4.68 -21.64 8.73
C VAL A 147 -5.70 -22.17 9.72
N LEU A 148 -6.93 -21.68 9.63
CA LEU A 148 -8.06 -22.22 10.37
C LEU A 148 -8.83 -23.19 9.47
N PRO A 149 -9.01 -24.46 9.86
CA PRO A 149 -9.77 -25.42 9.07
C PRO A 149 -11.21 -24.94 8.85
N PRO A 150 -11.74 -25.04 7.61
CA PRO A 150 -13.13 -24.70 7.34
C PRO A 150 -14.07 -25.69 8.04
N GLY A 151 -15.13 -25.20 8.68
CA GLY A 151 -16.20 -26.02 9.27
C GLY A 151 -15.96 -26.52 10.70
N GLU A 152 -14.72 -26.49 11.19
CA GLU A 152 -14.39 -26.80 12.59
C GLU A 152 -14.28 -25.53 13.47
N TRP A 153 -14.20 -24.36 12.81
CA TRP A 153 -14.15 -23.07 13.49
C TRP A 153 -15.52 -22.40 13.50
N ASP A 154 -16.10 -22.24 14.69
CA ASP A 154 -17.31 -21.44 14.89
C ASP A 154 -16.98 -19.94 14.81
N PRO A 155 -17.53 -19.19 13.83
CA PRO A 155 -17.25 -17.76 13.66
C PRO A 155 -17.64 -16.89 14.85
N THR A 156 -18.51 -17.38 15.75
CA THR A 156 -18.93 -16.67 16.96
C THR A 156 -17.94 -16.82 18.12
N ILE A 157 -17.02 -17.79 18.03
CA ILE A 157 -15.96 -17.98 19.02
C ILE A 157 -14.90 -16.90 18.82
N ARG A 158 -14.79 -16.01 19.82
CA ARG A 158 -13.75 -14.97 19.86
C ARG A 158 -12.40 -15.61 20.21
N ILE A 159 -11.42 -15.49 19.32
CA ILE A 159 -10.02 -15.79 19.64
C ILE A 159 -9.53 -14.69 20.58
N GLU A 160 -9.17 -15.05 21.82
CA GLU A 160 -8.53 -14.09 22.69
C GLU A 160 -7.17 -13.69 22.11
N PRO A 161 -6.80 -12.40 22.17
CA PRO A 161 -5.49 -11.96 21.73
C PRO A 161 -4.40 -12.76 22.47
N PRO A 162 -3.34 -13.22 21.77
CA PRO A 162 -2.27 -13.92 22.44
C PRO A 162 -1.66 -13.02 23.52
N LYS A 163 -1.41 -13.60 24.71
CA LYS A 163 -0.91 -12.86 25.88
C LYS A 163 0.40 -12.11 25.60
N ASN A 164 1.20 -12.63 24.67
CA ASN A 164 2.37 -12.00 24.11
C ASN A 164 2.32 -12.10 22.58
N VAL A 165 2.69 -11.03 21.87
CA VAL A 165 2.84 -11.08 20.42
C VAL A 165 3.94 -12.08 20.08
N PRO A 166 3.68 -13.10 19.23
CA PRO A 166 4.70 -14.08 18.84
C PRO A 166 5.95 -13.38 18.31
N SER A 167 7.13 -13.84 18.76
CA SER A 167 8.39 -13.18 18.45
C SER A 167 8.69 -13.21 16.95
N GLN A 168 8.91 -12.03 16.40
CA GLN A 168 9.35 -11.81 15.02
C GLN A 168 10.85 -12.15 14.84
N MET A 169 11.57 -12.61 15.87
CA MET A 169 13.03 -12.82 15.80
C MET A 169 13.46 -13.91 14.81
N LYS A 170 12.57 -14.82 14.41
CA LYS A 170 12.85 -15.77 13.31
C LYS A 170 12.87 -15.08 11.94
N ARG A 171 12.12 -13.97 11.80
CA ARG A 171 11.94 -13.16 10.57
C ARG A 171 13.10 -12.20 10.27
N LYS A 172 13.87 -11.80 11.30
CA LYS A 172 14.98 -10.83 11.16
C LYS A 172 16.36 -11.46 10.90
N ARG A 173 16.44 -12.79 10.83
CA ARG A 173 17.73 -13.46 10.60
C ARG A 173 18.00 -13.49 9.10
N PRO A 174 19.19 -13.04 8.63
CA PRO A 174 19.55 -13.23 7.23
C PRO A 174 19.52 -14.72 6.89
N PRO A 175 19.13 -15.09 5.64
CA PRO A 175 19.10 -16.49 5.24
C PRO A 175 20.48 -17.10 5.43
N HIS A 176 20.54 -18.16 6.25
CA HIS A 176 21.76 -18.96 6.37
C HIS A 176 22.11 -19.52 5.00
N PRO A 177 23.35 -19.35 4.50
CA PRO A 177 23.78 -20.06 3.31
C PRO A 177 23.82 -21.55 3.66
N ASN A 178 23.06 -22.33 2.89
CA ASN A 178 22.94 -23.77 3.09
C ASN A 178 24.25 -24.45 2.64
N GLY A 179 24.85 -25.27 3.52
CA GLY A 179 25.82 -26.29 3.15
C GLY A 179 27.27 -26.06 3.60
N THR A 180 27.64 -26.69 4.73
CA THR A 180 28.86 -27.51 4.85
C THR A 180 28.71 -28.37 6.12
N ALA A 181 29.01 -29.66 5.98
CA ALA A 181 28.95 -30.63 7.06
C ALA A 181 29.82 -30.22 8.26
N SER A 182 29.27 -30.29 9.48
CA SER A 182 30.06 -30.23 10.70
C SER A 182 30.49 -31.65 11.12
N PRO A 183 31.78 -31.91 11.35
CA PRO A 183 32.20 -33.10 12.08
C PRO A 183 32.08 -32.87 13.60
N ALA A 184 31.59 -33.91 14.27
CA ALA A 184 31.82 -34.33 15.66
C ALA A 184 32.19 -33.30 16.76
N GLY A 185 31.34 -33.30 17.81
CA GLY A 185 31.79 -33.26 19.22
C GLY A 185 31.65 -31.93 19.95
N GLU A 186 30.67 -31.85 20.88
CA GLU A 186 30.87 -31.59 22.33
C GLU A 186 29.54 -31.20 23.03
N LEU A 187 29.02 -32.19 23.76
CA LEU A 187 28.41 -32.20 25.11
C LEU A 187 27.63 -30.98 25.68
N GLU A 188 26.41 -31.33 26.12
CA GLU A 188 25.69 -30.93 27.35
C GLU A 188 24.94 -29.59 27.42
N LYS A 189 23.60 -29.64 27.47
CA LYS A 189 22.85 -29.80 28.74
C LYS A 189 21.35 -30.04 28.47
N ASP A 190 20.86 -31.21 28.87
CA ASP A 190 19.42 -31.53 28.98
C ASP A 190 18.83 -30.77 30.17
N ASP A 191 17.78 -29.97 29.93
CA ASP A 191 16.89 -29.48 30.98
C ASP A 191 15.51 -30.13 30.80
N ASP A 192 15.23 -31.03 31.73
CA ASP A 192 13.97 -31.70 32.06
C ASP A 192 12.73 -30.83 31.81
N HIS A 193 11.86 -31.24 30.88
CA HIS A 193 10.45 -30.85 30.90
C HIS A 193 9.60 -32.13 30.85
N HIS A 194 9.10 -32.51 32.02
CA HIS A 194 8.15 -33.59 32.27
C HIS A 194 7.02 -33.64 31.23
N ALA A 195 6.96 -34.72 30.46
CA ALA A 195 5.79 -35.10 29.68
C ALA A 195 4.69 -35.62 30.63
N GLY A 196 3.54 -34.95 30.66
CA GLY A 196 2.34 -35.37 31.38
C GLY A 196 1.74 -36.68 30.81
N PRO A 197 0.86 -37.37 31.55
CA PRO A 197 0.51 -38.77 31.32
C PRO A 197 -0.52 -39.03 30.18
N GLU A 198 -0.72 -38.10 29.25
CA GLU A 198 -1.87 -38.15 28.32
C GLU A 198 -1.72 -39.09 27.09
N LEU A 199 -0.62 -39.83 26.95
CA LEU A 199 -0.34 -40.62 25.73
C LEU A 199 -0.29 -42.13 26.02
N GLN A 200 -1.41 -42.71 26.44
CA GLN A 200 -1.62 -44.16 26.34
C GLN A 200 -2.22 -44.50 24.98
N ARG A 201 -1.35 -45.03 24.10
CA ARG A 201 -1.69 -45.56 22.77
C ARG A 201 -2.49 -46.86 22.93
N THR A 202 -3.81 -46.80 22.82
CA THR A 202 -4.67 -48.00 22.74
C THR A 202 -4.72 -48.48 21.29
N GLY A 203 -3.90 -49.50 20.98
CA GLY A 203 -3.96 -50.23 19.71
C GLY A 203 -4.92 -51.41 19.77
N LYS A 204 -5.57 -51.68 18.65
CA LYS A 204 -6.09 -53.00 18.27
C LYS A 204 -5.45 -53.40 16.95
#